data_AF-A0A8H9C647-F1
#
_entry.id   AF-A0A8H9C647-F1
#
_cell.length_a   1.000
_cell.length_b   1.000
_cell.length_c   1.000
_cell.angle_alpha   90.00
_cell.angle_beta   90.00
_cell.angle_gamma   90.00
#
_symmetry.space_group_name_H-M   'P 1'
#
loop_
_entity.id
_entity.type
_entity.pdbx_description
1 polymer ?
#
loop_
_entity_poly.entity_id
_entity_poly.type
_entity_poly.pdbx_seq_one_letter_code
_entity_poly.pdbx_strand_id
1 'polypeptide(L)'
;MPHPSRSPSPTPSSGATDPVSLFARPIGRAASPPGDALPVTQTLYRTADHHYVVRTCLHLGAEQGDACDVMIYAGDAELREALSAGGDGLDRALLAAAGLDRP
;
A
#
# COMPACT_ATOMS: atom_id res chain seq x y z
N MET A 1 3.64 -5.38 -44.86
CA MET A 1 3.17 -5.61 -43.48
C MET A 1 4.35 -5.41 -42.54
N PRO A 2 4.37 -4.36 -41.69
CA PRO A 2 5.37 -4.20 -40.63
C PRO A 2 4.84 -4.76 -39.31
N HIS A 3 5.66 -5.56 -38.61
CA HIS A 3 5.40 -6.00 -37.24
C HIS A 3 5.72 -4.86 -36.26
N PRO A 4 4.89 -4.58 -35.24
CA PRO A 4 5.21 -3.57 -34.24
C PRO A 4 6.23 -4.09 -33.23
N SER A 5 7.32 -3.35 -33.05
CA SER A 5 8.27 -3.51 -31.96
C SER A 5 7.55 -3.25 -30.63
N ARG A 6 7.31 -4.31 -29.87
CA ARG A 6 6.76 -4.24 -28.52
C ARG A 6 7.90 -3.88 -27.57
N SER A 7 7.98 -2.61 -27.17
CA SER A 7 8.83 -2.20 -26.04
C SER A 7 8.41 -3.01 -24.80
N PRO A 8 9.34 -3.63 -24.05
CA PRO A 8 9.00 -4.26 -22.79
C PRO A 8 8.61 -3.16 -21.79
N SER A 9 7.40 -3.25 -21.24
CA SER A 9 6.99 -2.47 -20.08
C SER A 9 7.98 -2.70 -18.94
N PRO A 10 8.35 -1.67 -18.15
CA PRO A 10 9.18 -1.88 -16.97
C PRO A 10 8.45 -2.85 -16.04
N THR A 11 9.08 -4.00 -15.81
CA THR A 11 8.66 -4.94 -14.78
C THR A 11 8.91 -4.26 -13.43
N PRO A 12 7.92 -4.17 -12.52
CA PRO A 12 8.22 -3.74 -11.17
C PRO A 12 9.19 -4.77 -10.57
N SER A 13 10.28 -4.27 -10.00
CA SER A 13 11.36 -5.04 -9.41
C SER A 13 10.78 -5.99 -8.34
N SER A 14 10.51 -7.23 -8.74
CA SER A 14 9.98 -8.29 -7.89
C SER A 14 11.16 -9.17 -7.51
N GLY A 15 11.76 -8.90 -6.34
CA GLY A 15 12.94 -9.64 -5.88
C GLY A 15 13.13 -9.65 -4.36
N ALA A 16 12.64 -8.65 -3.64
CA ALA A 16 12.62 -8.66 -2.19
C ALA A 16 11.19 -8.92 -1.70
N THR A 17 11.00 -10.02 -0.97
CA THR A 17 9.80 -10.23 -0.16
C THR A 17 9.61 -9.01 0.75
N ASP A 18 8.42 -8.39 0.73
CA ASP A 18 8.12 -7.27 1.65
C ASP A 18 8.36 -7.75 3.09
N PRO A 19 9.20 -7.05 3.89
CA PRO A 19 9.54 -7.49 5.24
C PRO A 19 8.31 -7.67 6.15
N VAL A 20 7.21 -6.94 5.92
CA VAL A 20 5.97 -7.10 6.68
C VAL A 20 5.29 -8.44 6.36
N SER A 21 5.50 -8.97 5.15
CA SER A 21 4.97 -10.29 4.75
C SER A 21 5.62 -11.46 5.49
N LEU A 22 6.69 -11.22 6.26
CA LEU A 22 7.30 -12.23 7.13
C LEU A 22 6.44 -12.57 8.35
N PHE A 23 5.53 -11.66 8.77
CA PHE A 23 4.72 -11.83 9.98
C PHE A 23 3.25 -11.41 9.84
N ALA A 24 2.87 -10.83 8.70
CA ALA A 24 1.49 -10.41 8.43
C ALA A 24 1.08 -10.73 6.99
N ARG A 25 -0.22 -10.96 6.76
CA ARG A 25 -0.78 -11.26 5.44
C ARG A 25 -1.35 -10.00 4.80
N PRO A 26 -1.02 -9.66 3.55
CA PRO A 26 -1.63 -8.50 2.88
C PRO A 26 -3.12 -8.75 2.65
N ILE A 27 -3.93 -7.76 2.98
CA ILE A 27 -5.40 -7.78 2.81
C ILE A 27 -5.91 -6.63 1.92
N GLY A 28 -5.10 -5.60 1.67
CA GLY A 28 -5.47 -4.48 0.80
C GLY A 28 -4.27 -3.69 0.32
N ARG A 29 -4.42 -3.00 -0.81
CA ARG A 29 -3.40 -2.09 -1.35
C ARG A 29 -4.06 -0.90 -2.02
N ALA A 30 -3.50 0.28 -1.80
CA ALA A 30 -3.89 1.53 -2.45
C ALA A 30 -2.65 2.25 -2.95
N ALA A 31 -2.77 3.00 -4.05
CA ALA A 31 -1.69 3.78 -4.62
C ALA A 31 -2.21 5.14 -5.08
N SER A 32 -1.37 6.17 -4.95
CA SER A 32 -1.73 7.52 -5.32
C SER A 32 -1.93 7.63 -6.84
N PRO A 33 -2.71 8.60 -7.33
CA PRO A 33 -2.92 8.78 -8.76
C PRO A 33 -1.61 8.90 -9.56
N PRO A 34 -1.60 8.43 -10.81
CA PRO A 34 -0.46 8.65 -11.69
C PRO A 34 -0.24 10.15 -11.92
N GLY A 35 1.02 10.59 -11.86
CA GLY A 35 1.39 11.99 -12.04
C GLY A 35 1.53 12.78 -10.74
N ASP A 36 1.29 12.18 -9.58
CA ASP A 36 1.68 12.77 -8.30
C ASP A 36 3.18 13.03 -8.25
N ALA A 37 3.55 14.21 -7.74
CA ALA A 37 4.95 14.61 -7.58
C ALA A 37 5.72 13.66 -6.65
N LEU A 38 5.01 13.01 -5.73
CA LEU A 38 5.53 12.06 -4.77
C LEU A 38 4.60 10.84 -4.73
N PRO A 39 4.79 9.85 -5.63
CA PRO A 39 3.93 8.68 -5.68
C PRO A 39 3.98 7.87 -4.38
N VAL A 40 2.81 7.54 -3.84
CA VAL A 40 2.67 6.77 -2.60
C VAL A 40 2.01 5.43 -2.90
N THR A 41 2.46 4.38 -2.21
CA THR A 41 1.74 3.11 -2.12
C THR A 41 1.54 2.74 -0.67
N GLN A 42 0.32 2.39 -0.31
CA GLN A 42 -0.01 1.84 1.00
C GLN A 42 -0.46 0.39 0.85
N THR A 43 0.04 -0.47 1.73
CA THR A 43 -0.39 -1.87 1.82
C THR A 43 -0.87 -2.14 3.24
N LEU A 44 -2.10 -2.64 3.35
CA LEU A 44 -2.70 -3.07 4.61
C LEU A 44 -2.50 -4.57 4.78
N TYR A 45 -2.04 -4.96 5.97
CA TYR A 45 -1.84 -6.33 6.37
C TYR A 45 -2.65 -6.68 7.62
N ARG A 46 -2.87 -7.99 7.82
CA ARG A 46 -3.44 -8.57 9.03
C ARG A 46 -2.44 -9.57 9.61
N THR A 47 -2.08 -9.37 10.88
CA THR A 47 -1.26 -10.33 11.64
C THR A 47 -2.10 -11.52 12.11
N ALA A 48 -1.44 -12.58 12.57
CA ALA A 48 -2.12 -13.73 13.18
C ALA A 48 -2.89 -13.34 14.46
N ASP A 49 -2.37 -12.37 15.22
CA ASP A 49 -2.96 -11.85 16.45
C ASP A 49 -4.05 -10.79 16.21
N HIS A 50 -4.54 -10.68 14.98
CA HIS A 50 -5.58 -9.73 14.60
C HIS A 50 -5.22 -8.24 14.78
N HIS A 51 -3.93 -7.88 14.82
CA HIS A 51 -3.50 -6.49 14.59
C HIS A 51 -3.48 -6.16 13.10
N TYR A 52 -3.76 -4.90 12.78
CA TYR A 52 -3.54 -4.35 11.45
C TYR A 52 -2.15 -3.73 11.33
N VAL A 53 -1.54 -3.85 10.15
CA VAL A 53 -0.28 -3.16 9.84
C VAL A 53 -0.45 -2.40 8.54
N VAL A 54 -0.17 -1.11 8.54
CA VAL A 54 -0.15 -0.28 7.34
C VAL A 54 1.29 0.05 6.99
N ARG A 55 1.73 -0.40 5.82
CA ARG A 55 3.03 -0.02 5.26
C ARG A 55 2.84 1.01 4.18
N THR A 56 3.38 2.20 4.38
CA THR A 56 3.31 3.33 3.45
C THR A 56 4.68 3.53 2.82
N CYS A 57 4.77 3.47 1.50
CA CYS A 57 6.01 3.69 0.75
C CYS A 57 5.88 4.90 -0.15
N LEU A 58 6.84 5.80 -0.02
CA LEU A 58 7.06 6.95 -0.89
C LEU A 58 8.08 6.58 -1.96
N HIS A 59 7.72 6.71 -3.23
CA HIS A 59 8.64 6.49 -4.34
C HIS A 59 9.43 7.77 -4.63
N LEU A 60 10.73 7.77 -4.33
CA LEU A 60 11.61 8.94 -4.49
C LEU A 60 12.28 8.98 -5.88
N GLY A 61 11.96 8.03 -6.76
CA GLY A 61 12.53 7.90 -8.09
C GLY A 61 13.66 6.86 -8.17
N ALA A 62 14.09 6.55 -9.39
CA ALA A 62 14.95 5.39 -9.67
C ALA A 62 16.29 5.41 -8.92
N GLU A 63 16.87 6.59 -8.69
CA GLU A 63 18.18 6.74 -8.03
C GLU A 63 18.10 6.66 -6.50
N GLN A 64 16.94 6.99 -5.91
CA GLN A 64 16.75 7.09 -4.46
C GLN A 64 15.94 5.92 -3.88
N GLY A 65 15.19 5.21 -4.73
CA GLY A 65 14.38 4.06 -4.32
C GLY A 65 13.13 4.46 -3.54
N ASP A 66 12.70 3.56 -2.65
CA ASP A 66 11.49 3.73 -1.84
C ASP A 66 11.86 4.01 -0.38
N ALA A 67 11.22 5.03 0.21
CA ALA A 67 11.23 5.25 1.66
C ALA A 67 9.91 4.75 2.24
N CYS A 68 9.97 3.81 3.18
CA CYS A 68 8.76 3.20 3.73
C CYS A 68 8.68 3.34 5.25
N ASP A 69 7.47 3.61 5.72
CA ASP A 69 7.08 3.62 7.13
C ASP A 69 6.07 2.49 7.42
N VAL A 70 6.01 2.06 8.69
CA VAL A 70 5.12 1.00 9.15
C VAL A 70 4.41 1.42 10.42
N MET A 71 3.08 1.42 10.37
CA MET A 71 2.22 1.64 11.53
C MET A 71 1.45 0.37 11.89
N ILE A 72 1.23 0.14 13.18
CA ILE A 72 0.50 -1.03 13.71
C ILE A 72 -0.68 -0.52 14.53
N TYR A 73 -1.86 -1.11 14.30
CA TYR A 73 -3.09 -0.79 15.01
C TYR A 73 -3.64 -2.05 15.70
N ALA A 74 -4.05 -1.91 16.95
CA ALA A 74 -4.48 -3.03 17.79
C ALA A 74 -5.81 -3.63 17.34
N GLY A 75 -6.62 -2.89 16.58
CA GLY A 75 -7.89 -3.41 16.08
C GLY A 75 -8.68 -2.43 15.24
N ASP A 76 -9.92 -2.82 14.96
CA ASP A 76 -10.81 -2.18 13.99
C ASP A 76 -11.18 -0.74 14.35
N ALA A 77 -11.34 -0.43 15.64
CA ALA A 77 -11.65 0.92 16.10
C ALA A 77 -10.48 1.89 15.85
N GLU A 78 -9.28 1.49 16.23
CA GLU A 78 -8.07 2.31 16.10
C GLU A 78 -7.68 2.50 14.63
N LEU A 79 -7.74 1.43 13.82
CA LEU A 79 -7.52 1.52 12.39
C LEU A 79 -8.55 2.46 11.74
N ARG A 80 -9.83 2.32 12.12
CA ARG A 80 -10.89 3.17 11.56
C ARG A 80 -10.68 4.63 11.92
N GLU A 81 -10.34 4.93 13.17
CA GLU A 81 -10.06 6.29 13.62
C GLU A 81 -8.90 6.90 12.83
N ALA A 82 -7.78 6.19 12.73
CA ALA A 82 -6.59 6.68 12.05
C ALA A 82 -6.83 6.99 10.57
N LEU A 83 -7.49 6.08 9.83
CA LEU A 83 -7.76 6.26 8.41
C LEU A 83 -8.91 7.23 8.12
N SER A 84 -9.85 7.41 9.06
CA SER A 84 -10.93 8.38 8.89
C SER A 84 -10.46 9.83 9.07
N ALA A 85 -9.34 10.04 9.78
CA ALA A 85 -8.77 11.38 9.98
C ALA A 85 -8.09 11.94 8.72
N GLY A 86 -7.47 11.09 7.90
CA GLY A 86 -6.83 11.50 6.64
C GLY A 86 -7.85 11.69 5.51
N GLY A 87 -8.85 10.81 5.43
CA GLY A 87 -10.05 10.99 4.59
C GLY A 87 -9.78 11.02 3.08
N ASP A 88 -8.59 10.60 2.65
CA ASP A 88 -8.21 10.57 1.24
C ASP A 88 -8.69 9.29 0.54
N GLY A 89 -8.45 9.21 -0.77
CA GLY A 89 -8.83 8.05 -1.57
C GLY A 89 -8.07 6.77 -1.22
N LEU A 90 -6.87 6.88 -0.64
CA LEU A 90 -6.06 5.75 -0.21
C LEU A 90 -6.63 5.15 1.07
N ASP A 91 -6.85 5.99 2.08
CA ASP A 91 -7.38 5.61 3.38
C ASP A 91 -8.74 4.93 3.23
N ARG A 92 -9.62 5.48 2.38
CA ARG A 92 -10.92 4.86 2.09
C ARG A 92 -10.76 3.48 1.43
N ALA A 93 -9.80 3.31 0.53
CA ALA A 93 -9.54 2.01 -0.09
C ALA A 93 -9.02 0.97 0.93
N LEU A 94 -8.20 1.41 1.89
CA LEU A 94 -7.73 0.54 2.98
C LEU A 94 -8.86 0.17 3.95
N LEU A 95 -9.74 1.12 4.30
CA LEU A 95 -10.94 0.84 5.09
C LEU A 95 -11.85 -0.18 4.42
N ALA A 96 -12.08 -0.04 3.12
CA ALA A 96 -12.87 -1.00 2.34
C ALA A 96 -12.21 -2.39 2.31
N ALA A 97 -10.89 -2.46 2.16
CA ALA A 97 -10.15 -3.73 2.22
C ALA A 97 -10.21 -4.40 3.59
N ALA A 98 -10.32 -3.61 4.67
CA ALA A 98 -10.53 -4.10 6.03
C ALA A 98 -12.00 -4.48 6.32
N GLY A 99 -12.94 -4.16 5.43
CA GLY A 99 -14.38 -4.29 5.69
C GLY A 99 -14.94 -3.27 6.69
N LEU A 100 -14.27 -2.11 6.83
CA LEU A 100 -14.55 -1.08 7.83
C LEU A 100 -15.13 0.22 7.24
N ASP A 101 -15.44 0.25 5.94
CA ASP A 101 -15.98 1.41 5.22
C ASP A 101 -17.43 1.76 5.60
N ARG A 102 -18.09 0.91 6.40
CA ARG A 102 -19.44 1.13 6.93
C ARG A 102 -19.43 1.33 8.45
N PRO A 103 -20.39 2.15 8.97
CA PRO A 103 -20.55 2.41 10.39
C PRO A 103 -21.04 1.18 11.16
#